data_AF-A0A1N7IV57-F1
#
_entry.id   AF-A0A1N7IV57-F1
#
_cell.length_a   1.000
_cell.length_b   1.000
_cell.length_c   1.000
_cell.angle_alpha   90.00
_cell.angle_beta   90.00
_cell.angle_gamma   90.00
#
_symmetry.space_group_name_H-M   'P 1'
#
loop_
_entity.id
_entity.type
_entity.pdbx_description
1 polymer ?
#
loop_
_entity_poly.entity_id
_entity_poly.type
_entity_poly.pdbx_seq_one_letter_code
_entity_poly.pdbx_strand_id
1 'polypeptide(L)'
;MRIMTQVWMDDKHRVGIMEREDGTLGNTYHPIEITDKEKREFSIIENKWFTTYNGARQFFRHETNDFIVQGRMKKVDVTIKIETFVLTE
;
A
#
# COMPACT_ATOMS: atom_id res chain seq x y z
N MET A 1 -0.24 -17.31 6.80
CA MET A 1 -0.36 -16.99 5.36
C MET A 1 -0.89 -15.57 5.28
N ARG A 2 -0.06 -14.57 4.97
CA ARG A 2 -0.54 -13.17 4.94
C ARG A 2 -1.15 -12.90 3.57
N ILE A 3 -2.46 -13.03 3.49
CA ILE A 3 -3.23 -12.77 2.27
C ILE A 3 -3.35 -11.25 2.17
N MET A 4 -2.67 -10.66 1.19
CA MET A 4 -3.00 -9.31 0.76
C MET A 4 -4.46 -9.34 0.28
N THR A 5 -5.32 -8.56 0.92
CA THR A 5 -6.75 -8.61 0.65
C THR A 5 -7.14 -7.61 -0.41
N GLN A 6 -6.60 -6.39 -0.35
CA GLN A 6 -7.04 -5.25 -1.15
C GLN A 6 -5.92 -4.24 -1.33
N VAL A 7 -5.93 -3.51 -2.44
CA VAL A 7 -5.03 -2.37 -2.68
C VAL A 7 -5.85 -1.18 -3.20
N TRP A 8 -5.48 0.01 -2.77
CA TRP A 8 -5.94 1.28 -3.33
C TRP A 8 -4.75 2.01 -3.93
N MET A 9 -4.87 2.53 -5.13
CA MET A 9 -3.82 3.32 -5.79
C MET A 9 -4.32 4.71 -6.15
N ASP A 10 -3.40 5.67 -6.21
CA ASP A 10 -3.68 7.00 -6.75
C ASP A 10 -3.91 6.97 -8.27
N ASP A 11 -4.39 8.08 -8.85
CA ASP A 11 -4.76 8.11 -10.27
C ASP A 11 -3.55 7.89 -11.21
N LYS A 12 -2.33 8.13 -10.72
CA LYS A 12 -1.09 7.89 -11.46
C LYS A 12 -0.43 6.53 -11.17
N HIS A 13 -1.04 5.68 -10.33
CA HIS A 13 -0.47 4.42 -9.86
C HIS A 13 0.98 4.55 -9.39
N ARG A 14 1.31 5.62 -8.65
CA ARG A 14 2.63 5.87 -8.05
C ARG A 14 2.67 5.44 -6.58
N VAL A 15 1.58 5.69 -5.86
CA VAL A 15 1.47 5.40 -4.43
C VAL A 15 0.13 4.79 -4.14
N GLY A 16 0.04 4.08 -3.02
CA GLY A 16 -1.18 3.39 -2.64
C GLY A 16 -1.22 2.97 -1.19
N ILE A 17 -2.30 2.28 -0.84
CA ILE A 17 -2.48 1.63 0.45
C ILE A 17 -2.78 0.17 0.16
N MET A 18 -2.10 -0.72 0.85
CA MET A 18 -2.35 -2.15 0.82
C MET A 18 -2.97 -2.59 2.13
N GLU A 19 -4.07 -3.32 2.07
CA GLU A 19 -4.64 -4.03 3.21
C GLU A 19 -4.05 -5.43 3.32
N ARG A 20 -3.67 -5.79 4.53
CA ARG A 20 -3.16 -7.12 4.89
C ARG A 20 -3.89 -7.60 6.13
N GLU A 21 -4.29 -8.86 6.13
CA GLU A 21 -4.76 -9.53 7.33
C GLU A 21 -3.56 -9.88 8.23
N ASP A 22 -3.58 -9.38 9.45
CA ASP A 22 -2.69 -9.76 10.53
C ASP A 22 -3.46 -10.61 11.55
N GLY A 23 -2.92 -11.78 11.89
CA GLY A 23 -3.61 -12.76 12.73
C GLY A 23 -3.86 -12.29 14.18
N THR A 24 -3.23 -11.21 14.63
CA THR A 24 -3.42 -10.66 15.98
C THR A 24 -4.19 -9.34 15.96
N LEU A 25 -3.92 -8.48 14.97
CA LEU A 25 -4.50 -7.13 14.89
C LEU A 25 -5.73 -7.03 13.98
N GLY A 26 -6.06 -8.08 13.24
CA GLY A 26 -7.05 -8.01 12.16
C GLY A 26 -6.47 -7.30 10.94
N ASN A 27 -7.23 -6.41 10.29
CA ASN A 27 -6.76 -5.74 9.09
C ASN A 27 -5.78 -4.61 9.40
N THR A 28 -4.64 -4.64 8.72
CA THR A 28 -3.61 -3.59 8.76
C THR A 28 -3.45 -2.95 7.40
N TYR A 29 -3.20 -1.64 7.38
CA TYR A 29 -3.13 -0.81 6.19
C TYR A 29 -1.73 -0.22 6.04
N HIS A 30 -1.08 -0.55 4.95
CA HIS A 30 0.34 -0.25 4.68
C HIS A 30 0.43 0.74 3.53
N PRO A 31 0.97 1.95 3.74
CA PRO A 31 1.34 2.83 2.65
C PRO A 31 2.39 2.16 1.77
N ILE A 32 2.19 2.21 0.45
CA ILE A 32 3.09 1.63 -0.53
C ILE A 32 3.48 2.66 -1.60
N GLU A 33 4.68 2.49 -2.13
CA GLU A 33 5.11 3.12 -3.39
C GLU A 33 5.28 2.03 -4.46
N ILE A 34 4.97 2.38 -5.71
CA ILE A 34 5.20 1.49 -6.84
C ILE A 34 6.63 1.70 -7.33
N THR A 35 7.46 0.67 -7.18
CA THR A 35 8.88 0.69 -7.57
C THR A 35 9.07 0.34 -9.04
N ASP A 36 8.22 -0.55 -9.57
CA ASP A 36 8.19 -0.91 -11.00
C ASP A 36 6.74 -1.14 -11.44
N LYS A 37 6.24 -0.26 -12.33
CA LYS A 37 4.87 -0.32 -12.84
C LYS A 37 4.64 -1.50 -13.78
N GLU A 38 5.65 -1.87 -14.58
CA GLU A 38 5.53 -2.93 -15.58
C GLU A 38 5.54 -4.30 -14.91
N LYS A 39 6.38 -4.45 -13.88
CA LYS A 39 6.48 -5.67 -13.08
C LYS A 39 5.49 -5.74 -11.92
N ARG A 40 4.73 -4.66 -11.67
CA ARG A 40 3.79 -4.51 -10.56
C ARG A 40 4.47 -4.68 -9.19
N GLU A 41 5.72 -4.24 -9.09
CA GLU A 41 6.47 -4.27 -7.84
C GLU A 41 6.16 -3.03 -7.01
N PHE A 42 6.13 -3.22 -5.69
CA PHE A 42 5.90 -2.15 -4.74
C PHE A 42 6.70 -2.40 -3.45
N SER A 43 7.03 -1.31 -2.76
CA SER A 43 7.64 -1.35 -1.44
C SER A 43 6.69 -0.77 -0.40
N ILE A 44 6.79 -1.23 0.85
CA ILE A 44 6.10 -0.58 1.98
C ILE A 44 6.95 0.59 2.41
N ILE A 45 6.33 1.77 2.47
CA ILE A 45 7.03 3.00 2.82
C ILE A 45 7.42 2.94 4.29
N GLU A 46 8.72 2.94 4.57
CA GLU A 46 9.30 2.98 5.92
C GLU A 46 8.76 1.90 6.87
N ASN A 47 8.32 0.76 6.34
CA ASN A 47 7.66 -0.31 7.10
C ASN A 47 6.45 0.18 7.95
N LYS A 48 5.82 1.30 7.56
CA LYS A 48 4.70 1.90 8.26
C LYS A 48 3.42 1.11 8.04
N TRP A 49 2.61 1.03 9.09
CA TRP A 49 1.29 0.43 9.05
C TRP A 49 0.33 1.16 9.97
N PHE A 50 -0.95 1.01 9.67
CA PHE A 50 -2.03 1.63 10.41
C PHE A 50 -3.15 0.61 10.65
N THR A 51 -3.92 0.81 11.71
CA THR A 51 -5.12 -0.01 12.00
C THR A 51 -6.33 0.42 11.16
N THR A 52 -6.25 1.55 10.45
CA THR A 52 -7.33 2.05 9.60
C THR A 52 -6.82 2.57 8.27
N TYR A 53 -7.63 2.38 7.22
CA TYR A 53 -7.41 2.97 5.89
C TYR A 53 -7.25 4.49 5.96
N ASN A 54 -8.07 5.16 6.78
CA ASN A 54 -8.01 6.61 6.92
C ASN A 54 -6.70 7.07 7.57
N GLY A 55 -6.16 6.35 8.56
CA GLY A 55 -4.84 6.63 9.12
C GLY A 55 -3.75 6.54 8.06
N ALA A 56 -3.73 5.45 7.29
CA ALA A 56 -2.81 5.27 6.17
C ALA A 56 -2.98 6.34 5.08
N ARG A 57 -4.19 6.86 4.88
CA ARG A 57 -4.45 7.94 3.92
C ARG A 57 -3.96 9.30 4.42
N GLN A 58 -4.06 9.57 5.72
CA GLN A 58 -3.57 10.80 6.32
C GLN A 58 -2.04 10.89 6.28
N PHE A 59 -1.33 9.75 6.30
CA PHE A 59 0.12 9.72 6.08
C PHE A 59 0.52 10.53 4.83
N PHE A 60 -0.12 10.30 3.68
CA PHE A 60 0.20 11.00 2.43
C PHE A 60 -0.26 12.47 2.38
N ARG A 61 -0.98 12.95 3.40
CA ARG A 61 -1.42 14.34 3.52
C ARG A 61 -0.53 15.15 4.46
N HIS A 62 0.39 14.48 5.15
CA HIS A 62 1.33 15.16 6.03
C HIS A 62 2.26 16.05 5.19
N GLU A 63 2.46 17.29 5.61
CA GLU A 63 3.16 18.32 4.83
C GLU A 63 4.65 17.99 4.57
N THR A 64 5.22 17.12 5.41
CA THR A 64 6.61 16.68 5.32
C THR A 64 6.78 15.38 4.51
N ASN A 65 5.73 14.91 3.85
CA ASN A 65 5.75 13.64 3.16
C ASN A 65 6.08 13.82 1.68
N ASP A 66 7.18 13.21 1.23
CA ASP A 66 7.58 13.19 -0.18
C ASP A 66 6.62 12.34 -1.05
N PHE A 67 5.81 11.48 -0.41
CA PHE A 67 4.81 10.64 -1.05
C PHE A 67 3.47 11.38 -1.16
N ILE A 68 3.26 12.04 -2.31
CA ILE A 68 2.05 12.83 -2.56
C ILE A 68 1.07 12.06 -3.44
N VAL A 69 -0.15 11.83 -2.93
CA VAL A 69 -1.25 11.24 -3.71
C VAL A 69 -1.64 12.16 -4.87
N GLN A 70 -1.67 11.61 -6.08
CA GLN A 70 -2.20 12.31 -7.23
C GLN A 70 -3.67 11.94 -7.43
N GLY A 71 -4.57 12.90 -7.17
CA GLY A 71 -6.00 12.71 -7.35
C GLY A 71 -6.64 11.83 -6.28
N ARG A 72 -7.57 10.93 -6.67
CA ARG A 72 -8.33 10.10 -5.72
C ARG A 72 -7.76 8.68 -5.67
N MET A 73 -7.46 8.19 -4.47
CA MET A 73 -7.19 6.77 -4.30
C MET A 73 -8.43 5.93 -4.62
N LYS A 74 -8.28 4.96 -5.50
CA LYS A 74 -9.31 4.03 -5.93
C LYS A 74 -8.86 2.60 -5.66
N LYS A 75 -9.82 1.76 -5.31
CA LYS A 75 -9.58 0.33 -5.15
C LYS A 75 -9.19 -0.25 -6.50
N VAL A 76 -8.09 -0.97 -6.55
CA VAL A 76 -7.62 -1.67 -7.75
C VAL A 76 -7.93 -3.15 -7.61
N ASP A 77 -8.23 -3.82 -8.72
CA ASP A 77 -8.50 -5.25 -8.71
C ASP A 77 -7.16 -6.01 -8.67
N VAL A 78 -6.91 -6.67 -7.55
CA VAL A 78 -5.59 -7.20 -7.22
C VAL A 78 -5.58 -8.71 -7.42
N THR A 79 -5.79 -9.15 -8.66
CA THR A 79 -5.33 -10.49 -9.09
C THR A 79 -3.82 -10.42 -9.32
N ILE A 80 -3.06 -10.00 -8.30
CA ILE A 80 -1.61 -10.02 -8.32
C ILE A 80 -1.22 -11.45 -7.96
N LYS A 81 -0.70 -12.19 -8.94
CA LYS A 81 0.00 -13.45 -8.69
C LYS A 81 1.08 -13.17 -7.64
N ILE A 82 0.92 -13.78 -6.48
CA ILE A 82 1.84 -13.69 -5.34
C ILE A 82 3.09 -14.52 -5.69
N GLU A 83 3.85 -14.09 -6.68
CA GLU A 83 5.16 -14.63 -7.00
C GLU A 83 6.13 -13.48 -6.84
N THR A 84 6.93 -13.52 -5.77
CA THR A 84 8.03 -12.61 -5.46
C THR A 84 7.64 -11.39 -4.63
N PHE A 85 7.49 -11.59 -3.32
CA PHE A 85 7.71 -10.53 -2.35
C PHE A 85 9.09 -10.74 -1.73
N VAL A 86 10.05 -9.87 -2.06
CA VAL A 86 11.29 -9.73 -1.28
C VAL A 86 11.00 -8.64 -0.25
N LEU A 87 10.73 -9.06 0.99
CA LEU A 87 10.81 -8.15 2.14
C LEU A 87 12.31 -7.99 2.41
N THR A 88 12.90 -6.86 2.02
CA THR A 88 14.22 -6.50 2.52
C THR A 88 14.08 -6.02 3.96
N GLU A 89 14.79 -6.68 4.88
CA GLU A 89 14.87 -6.34 6.31
C GLU A 89 15.51 -4.96 6.55
#